data_AF-A0A5I4RI12-F1
#
_entry.id   AF-A0A5I4RI12-F1
#
_cell.length_a   1.000
_cell.length_b   1.000
_cell.length_c   1.000
_cell.angle_alpha   90.00
_cell.angle_beta   90.00
_cell.angle_gamma   90.00
#
_symmetry.space_group_name_H-M   'P 1'
#
loop_
_entity.id
_entity.type
_entity.pdbx_description
1 polymer ?
#
loop_
_entity_poly.entity_id
_entity_poly.type
_entity_poly.pdbx_seq_one_letter_code
_entity_poly.pdbx_strand_id
1 'polypeptide(L)' 'MNKNLLTFTVTIPAPEKFTGRVLVSVEKGIAQGGYPLREDEFTTTVEGFFESAKMAGAQIIYPDR' A
#
# COMPACT_ATOMS: atom_id res chain seq x y z
N MET A 1 -5.12 28.22 -8.69
CA MET A 1 -6.09 27.21 -8.25
C MET A 1 -5.61 26.69 -6.89
N ASN A 2 -6.12 27.25 -5.78
CA ASN A 2 -5.77 26.78 -4.44
C ASN A 2 -6.44 25.42 -4.23
N LYS A 3 -5.70 24.32 -4.44
CA LYS A 3 -6.13 23.01 -3.96
C LYS A 3 -5.99 23.07 -2.45
N ASN A 4 -7.10 23.17 -1.72
CA ASN A 4 -7.10 22.99 -0.27
C ASN A 4 -6.41 21.65 0.03
N LEU A 5 -5.23 21.70 0.63
CA LEU A 5 -4.51 20.52 1.07
C LEU A 5 -5.29 19.91 2.23
N LEU A 6 -5.86 18.73 2.00
CA LEU A 6 -6.43 17.92 3.07
C LEU A 6 -5.27 17.22 3.78
N THR A 7 -4.96 17.68 4.98
CA THR A 7 -4.03 17.01 5.88
C THR A 7 -4.81 16.02 6.75
N PHE A 8 -4.32 14.79 6.88
CA PHE A 8 -4.84 13.81 7.82
C PHE A 8 -3.72 13.34 8.74
N THR A 9 -4.08 13.02 9.99
CA THR A 9 -3.16 12.46 10.99
C THR A 9 -3.41 10.97 11.11
N VAL A 10 -2.34 10.17 11.16
CA VAL A 10 -2.43 8.73 11.42
C VAL A 10 -1.52 8.37 12.59
N THR A 11 -2.00 7.53 13.49
CA THR A 11 -1.21 6.95 14.58
C THR A 11 -0.86 5.52 14.19
N ILE A 12 0.43 5.21 14.08
CA ILE A 12 0.92 3.89 13.70
C ILE A 12 1.64 3.29 14.91
N PRO A 13 1.30 2.05 15.34
CA PRO A 13 2.02 1.37 16.39
C PRO A 13 3.38 0.89 15.84
N ALA A 14 4.36 1.78 15.82
CA ALA A 14 5.71 1.50 15.34
C ALA A 14 6.72 1.48 16.51
N PRO A 15 7.74 0.61 16.49
CA PRO A 15 8.85 0.66 17.44
C PRO A 15 9.58 2.01 17.40
N GLU A 16 10.19 2.44 18.51
CA GLU A 16 10.93 3.72 18.58
C GLU A 16 12.02 3.88 17.51
N LYS A 17 12.57 2.77 17.02
CA LYS A 17 13.65 2.74 16.01
C LYS A 17 13.15 2.40 14.60
N PHE A 18 11.83 2.45 14.36
CA PHE A 18 11.28 2.10 13.07
C PHE A 18 11.83 3.00 11.96
N THR A 19 12.37 2.38 10.92
CA THR A 19 12.70 3.01 9.64
C THR A 19 12.12 2.13 8.54
N GLY A 20 11.31 2.69 7.65
CA GLY A 20 10.65 1.91 6.61
C GLY A 20 9.52 2.65 5.91
N ARG A 21 8.67 1.88 5.23
CA ARG A 21 7.47 2.37 4.55
C ARG A 21 6.23 1.96 5.34
N VAL A 22 5.20 2.79 5.27
CA VAL A 22 3.89 2.53 5.88
C VAL A 22 2.83 2.68 4.80
N LEU A 23 1.94 1.71 4.71
CA LEU A 23 0.73 1.83 3.90
C LEU A 23 -0.39 2.41 4.76
N VAL A 24 -1.03 3.48 4.28
CA VAL A 24 -2.16 4.15 4.96
C VAL A 24 -3.40 4.07 4.08
N SER A 25 -4.50 3.58 4.63
CA SER A 25 -5.81 3.63 3.97
C SER A 25 -6.49 4.95 4.29
N VAL A 26 -6.91 5.67 3.25
CA VAL A 26 -7.59 6.97 3.37
C VAL A 26 -8.89 6.93 2.58
N GLU A 27 -9.99 7.24 3.25
CA GLU A 27 -11.29 7.37 2.62
C GLU A 27 -11.87 8.75 2.94
N LYS A 28 -12.27 9.51 1.91
CA LYS A 28 -12.86 10.85 2.04
C LYS A 28 -12.00 11.82 2.88
N GLY A 29 -10.68 11.69 2.82
CA GLY A 29 -9.74 12.51 3.58
C GLY A 29 -9.57 12.10 5.05
N ILE A 30 -10.12 10.95 5.45
CA ILE A 30 -9.98 10.40 6.80
C ILE A 30 -9.09 9.15 6.72
N ALA A 31 -8.02 9.13 7.51
CA ALA A 31 -7.20 7.93 7.66
C ALA A 31 -8.00 6.86 8.42
N GLN A 32 -8.21 5.72 7.76
CA GLN A 32 -8.93 4.57 8.35
C GLN A 32 -7.98 3.70 9.18
N GLY A 33 -6.67 3.79 8.92
CA GLY A 33 -5.63 3.05 9.60
C GLY A 33 -4.37 2.92 8.74
N GLY A 34 -3.34 2.27 9.29
CA GLY A 34 -2.12 1.97 8.55
C GLY A 34 -1.29 0.89 9.22
N TYR A 35 -0.39 0.30 8.44
CA TYR A 35 0.55 -0.71 8.93
C TYR A 35 1.92 -0.56 8.25
N PRO A 36 3.02 -0.88 8.95
CA PRO A 36 4.35 -0.90 8.37
C PRO A 36 4.45 -2.04 7.34
N LEU A 37 5.07 -1.76 6.19
CA LEU A 37 5.44 -2.81 5.25
C LEU A 37 6.65 -3.56 5.77
N ARG A 38 6.69 -4.88 5.54
CA ARG A 38 7.90 -5.69 5.78
C ARG A 38 8.99 -5.33 4.77
N GLU A 39 10.22 -5.73 5.06
CA GLU A 39 11.40 -5.40 4.24
C GLU A 39 11.28 -5.92 2.79
N ASP A 40 10.60 -7.05 2.60
CA ASP A 40 10.33 -7.71 1.32
C ASP A 40 8.95 -7.38 0.73
N GLU A 41 8.17 -6.53 1.39
CA GLU A 41 6.85 -6.09 0.91
C GLU A 41 6.95 -4.78 0.14
N PHE A 42 6.12 -4.67 -0.91
CA PHE A 42 5.98 -3.44 -1.69
C PHE A 42 4.53 -3.25 -2.11
N THR A 43 4.17 -2.00 -2.36
CA THR A 43 2.83 -1.62 -2.86
C THR A 43 2.92 -1.33 -4.34
N THR A 44 1.99 -1.88 -5.12
CA THR A 44 1.97 -1.71 -6.58
C THR A 44 0.54 -1.71 -7.11
N THR A 45 0.37 -1.45 -8.41
CA THR A 45 -0.94 -1.56 -9.07
C THR A 45 -1.29 -3.03 -9.31
N VAL A 46 -2.52 -3.31 -9.74
CA VAL A 46 -2.93 -4.67 -10.13
C VAL A 46 -2.05 -5.20 -11.26
N GLU A 47 -1.68 -4.35 -12.23
CA GLU A 47 -0.76 -4.71 -13.32
C GLU A 47 0.63 -5.05 -12.77
N GLY A 48 1.15 -4.24 -11.84
CA GLY A 48 2.43 -4.51 -11.21
C GLY A 48 2.43 -5.78 -10.36
N PHE A 49 1.29 -6.14 -9.75
CA PHE A 49 1.11 -7.44 -9.11
C PHE A 49 1.25 -8.58 -10.13
N PHE A 50 0.59 -8.48 -11.28
CA PHE A 50 0.70 -9.51 -12.32
C PHE A 50 2.12 -9.66 -12.87
N GLU A 51 2.83 -8.55 -13.10
CA GLU A 51 4.23 -8.61 -13.54
C GLU A 51 5.14 -9.24 -12.47
N SER A 52 4.92 -8.91 -11.20
CA SER A 52 5.67 -9.52 -10.09
C SER A 52 5.40 -11.01 -9.96
N ALA A 53 4.14 -11.44 -10.12
CA ALA A 53 3.76 -12.84 -10.10
C ALA A 53 4.43 -13.63 -11.25
N LYS A 54 4.47 -13.06 -12.46
CA LYS A 54 5.18 -13.66 -13.60
C LYS A 54 6.68 -13.78 -13.34
N MET A 55 7.31 -12.74 -12.79
CA MET A 55 8.74 -12.75 -12.44
C MET A 55 9.07 -13.82 -11.40
N ALA A 56 8.14 -14.11 -10.47
CA ALA A 56 8.26 -15.19 -9.50
C ALA A 56 7.96 -16.59 -10.08
N GLY A 57 7.62 -16.69 -11.37
CA GLY A 57 7.30 -17.95 -12.04
C GLY A 57 5.86 -18.44 -11.81
N ALA A 58 4.98 -17.59 -11.27
CA ALA A 58 3.58 -17.95 -11.07
C ALA A 58 2.79 -17.89 -12.39
N GLN A 59 1.87 -18.84 -12.58
CA GLN A 59 0.91 -18.83 -13.68
C GLN A 59 -0.39 -18.14 -13.22
N ILE A 60 -0.83 -17.13 -13.96
CA ILE A 60 -2.11 -16.44 -13.70
C ILE A 60 -3.21 -17.18 -14.48
N ILE A 61 -4.24 -17.67 -13.77
CA ILE A 61 -5.42 -18.31 -14.35
C ILE A 61 -6.61 -17.36 -14.15
N TYR A 62 -7.22 -16.95 -15.26
CA TYR A 62 -8.45 -16.15 -15.21
C TYR A 62 -9.66 -17.08 -15.13
N PRO A 63 -10.71 -16.72 -14.36
CA PRO A 63 -11.95 -17.49 -14.34
C PRO A 63 -12.62 -17.47 -15.71
N ASP A 64 -13.32 -18.56 -16.04
CA ASP A 64 -14.21 -18.60 -17.21
C ASP A 64 -15.29 -17.51 -17.05
N ARG A 65 -15.57 -16.78 -18.13
CA ARG A 65 -16.54 -15.67 -18.16
C ARG A 65 -17.97 -16.14 -17.94
#